data_AF-A0A3E5EZ13-F1
#
_entry.id   AF-A0A3E5EZ13-F1
#
_cell.length_a   1.000
_cell.length_b   1.000
_cell.length_c   1.000
_cell.angle_alpha   90.00
_cell.angle_beta   90.00
_cell.angle_gamma   90.00
#
_symmetry.space_group_name_H-M   'P 1'
#
loop_
_entity.id
_entity.type
_entity.pdbx_description
1 polymer ?
#
loop_
_entity_poly.entity_id
_entity_poly.type
_entity_poly.pdbx_seq_one_letter_code
_entity_poly.pdbx_strand_id
1 'polypeptide(L)'
;MKFFVFGGGLGNQLFQYSYYRYLKKKYPSERILGIYPDSLKAHNGIEIDKWFDIELPPTSYLYNKLGILLYRVNRFLYNHGYRLLFCNRVYPQSMKHFFQWGDWQDYSIIKQINIFEFRSELPIGKENMEFLKKMETCNSISVHIRRGDYLKTDLIHIYGGICTSKYYREAIKFMEQEVEEPFFFFFSDDCLYVETEFADIRNKIIISHNRDDRSFFDMYLMAHAKNMILANSTFSCWAAYLNRTAKIIITPDRWVNTDFSKLEALPNEWIKIRV
;
A
#
# COMPACT_ATOMS: atom_id res chain seq x y z
N MET A 1 4.79 18.21 20.92
CA MET A 1 5.86 17.78 19.99
C MET A 1 5.73 16.29 19.82
N LYS A 2 5.69 15.78 18.59
CA LYS A 2 5.62 14.34 18.30
C LYS A 2 6.80 13.88 17.46
N PHE A 3 7.14 12.62 17.63
CA PHE A 3 8.04 11.86 16.80
C PHE A 3 7.21 10.85 16.00
N PHE A 4 7.38 10.86 14.68
CA PHE A 4 6.58 10.07 13.76
C PHE A 4 7.47 9.12 12.97
N VAL A 5 7.27 7.82 13.15
CA VAL A 5 8.10 6.78 12.53
C VAL A 5 7.50 6.34 11.21
N PHE A 6 8.30 6.38 10.15
CA PHE A 6 8.00 5.72 8.89
C PHE A 6 8.64 4.33 8.82
N GLY A 7 7.98 3.40 8.14
CA GLY A 7 8.42 2.01 8.03
C GLY A 7 7.70 1.23 6.93
N GLY A 8 8.28 0.10 6.53
CA GLY A 8 7.77 -0.73 5.44
C GLY A 8 8.00 -0.12 4.05
N GLY A 9 7.43 -0.75 3.03
CA GLY A 9 7.52 -0.27 1.65
C GLY A 9 6.50 0.82 1.31
N LEU A 10 6.54 1.27 0.05
CA LEU A 10 5.78 2.39 -0.49
C LEU A 10 4.32 2.48 0.01
N GLY A 11 3.52 1.41 -0.12
CA GLY A 11 2.12 1.41 0.31
C GLY A 11 1.93 1.71 1.82
N ASN A 12 2.82 1.21 2.68
CA ASN A 12 2.75 1.53 4.12
C ASN A 12 3.17 2.98 4.38
N GLN A 13 4.21 3.47 3.68
CA GLN A 13 4.65 4.85 3.80
C GLN A 13 3.54 5.85 3.42
N LEU A 14 2.71 5.52 2.44
CA LEU A 14 1.56 6.35 2.04
C LEU A 14 0.44 6.38 3.09
N PHE A 15 0.14 5.25 3.75
CA PHE A 15 -0.79 5.23 4.91
C PHE A 15 -0.24 6.04 6.08
N GLN A 16 1.03 5.86 6.39
CA GLN A 16 1.73 6.62 7.43
C GLN A 16 1.72 8.13 7.13
N TYR A 17 2.00 8.52 5.88
CA TYR A 17 1.93 9.91 5.46
C TYR A 17 0.52 10.48 5.59
N SER A 18 -0.50 9.69 5.25
CA SER A 18 -1.90 10.08 5.38
C SER A 18 -2.29 10.34 6.83
N TYR A 19 -1.86 9.46 7.74
CA TYR A 19 -2.06 9.66 9.17
C TYR A 19 -1.27 10.87 9.71
N TYR A 20 -0.05 11.11 9.23
CA TYR A 20 0.69 12.33 9.53
C TYR A 20 -0.07 13.60 9.10
N ARG A 21 -0.63 13.63 7.89
CA ARG A 21 -1.46 14.74 7.39
C ARG A 21 -2.71 14.95 8.23
N TYR A 22 -3.35 13.86 8.65
CA TYR A 22 -4.49 13.88 9.55
C TYR A 22 -4.12 14.45 10.93
N LEU A 23 -2.98 14.06 11.51
CA LEU A 23 -2.48 14.64 12.75
C LEU A 23 -2.18 16.14 12.63
N LYS A 24 -1.52 16.57 11.54
CA LYS A 24 -1.29 18.01 11.28
C LYS A 24 -2.60 18.79 11.18
N LYS A 25 -3.62 18.22 10.53
CA LYS A 25 -4.96 18.83 10.44
C LYS A 25 -5.63 18.97 11.81
N LYS A 26 -5.51 17.96 12.68
CA LYS A 26 -6.11 17.99 14.04
C LYS A 26 -5.33 18.81 15.06
N TYR A 27 -4.01 18.89 14.92
CA TYR A 27 -3.12 19.59 15.84
C TYR A 27 -2.16 20.53 15.08
N PRO A 28 -2.64 21.64 14.50
CA PRO A 28 -1.83 22.51 13.64
C PRO A 28 -0.63 23.16 14.33
N SER A 29 -0.73 23.40 15.64
CA SER A 29 0.35 23.98 16.46
C SER A 29 1.40 22.95 16.90
N GLU A 30 1.14 21.65 16.70
CA GLU A 30 2.02 20.62 17.19
C GLU A 30 3.17 20.35 16.21
N ARG A 31 4.40 20.57 16.68
CA ARG A 31 5.61 20.20 15.93
C ARG A 31 5.72 18.67 15.84
N ILE A 32 5.70 18.13 14.61
CA ILE A 32 5.87 16.71 14.31
C ILE A 32 7.20 16.51 13.58
N LEU A 33 8.05 15.62 14.10
CA LEU A 33 9.38 15.31 13.60
C LEU A 33 9.41 13.89 13.02
N GLY A 34 10.02 13.73 11.85
CA GLY A 34 10.13 12.45 11.16
C GLY A 34 11.28 11.60 11.71
N ILE A 35 11.03 10.30 11.86
CA ILE A 35 12.04 9.27 12.11
C ILE A 35 12.04 8.31 10.92
N TYR A 36 13.20 8.13 10.30
CA TYR A 36 13.42 7.27 9.14
C TYR A 36 14.47 6.21 9.50
N PRO A 37 14.07 5.05 10.05
CA PRO A 37 14.99 4.01 10.49
C PRO A 37 15.71 3.32 9.33
N ASP A 38 16.89 2.75 9.58
CA ASP A 38 17.66 1.98 8.60
C ASP A 38 16.89 0.76 8.03
N SER A 39 15.89 0.25 8.74
CA SER A 39 15.03 -0.85 8.25
C SER A 39 14.28 -0.49 6.97
N LEU A 40 14.10 0.80 6.66
CA LEU A 40 13.54 1.26 5.38
C LEU A 40 14.41 0.85 4.18
N LYS A 41 15.73 0.64 4.37
CA LYS A 41 16.62 0.19 3.28
C LYS A 41 16.25 -1.16 2.70
N ALA A 42 15.53 -2.00 3.45
CA ALA A 42 14.96 -3.25 2.92
C ALA A 42 13.83 -3.02 1.90
N HIS A 43 13.36 -1.77 1.78
CA HIS A 43 12.26 -1.34 0.92
C HIS A 43 12.58 0.01 0.24
N ASN A 44 13.74 0.14 -0.40
CA ASN A 44 14.19 1.33 -1.13
C ASN A 44 14.38 2.63 -0.32
N GLY A 45 14.24 2.60 1.00
CA GLY A 45 14.31 3.80 1.84
C GLY A 45 12.97 4.52 1.97
N ILE A 46 13.00 5.77 2.45
CA ILE A 46 11.86 6.68 2.32
C ILE A 46 11.84 7.18 0.87
N GLU A 47 10.74 6.96 0.16
CA GLU A 47 10.68 7.25 -1.28
C GLU A 47 9.43 8.04 -1.71
N ILE A 48 8.48 8.28 -0.80
CA ILE A 48 7.21 8.93 -1.15
C ILE A 48 7.38 10.37 -1.65
N ASP A 49 8.37 11.12 -1.16
CA ASP A 49 8.66 12.48 -1.65
C ASP A 49 9.40 12.51 -2.99
N LYS A 50 9.99 11.39 -3.43
CA LYS A 50 10.53 11.24 -4.78
C LYS A 50 9.42 11.21 -5.83
N TRP A 51 8.26 10.68 -5.48
CA TRP A 51 7.21 10.33 -6.43
C TRP A 51 5.94 11.17 -6.33
N PHE A 52 5.63 11.68 -5.14
CA PHE A 52 4.45 12.47 -4.86
C PHE A 52 4.82 13.91 -4.54
N ASP A 53 3.94 14.85 -4.88
CA ASP A 53 4.09 16.25 -4.51
C ASP A 53 3.68 16.44 -3.04
N ILE A 54 4.64 16.13 -2.15
CA ILE A 54 4.44 16.11 -0.71
C ILE A 54 5.61 16.70 0.05
N GLU A 55 5.33 17.20 1.26
CA GLU A 55 6.34 17.61 2.22
C GLU A 55 6.40 16.62 3.38
N LEU A 56 7.53 15.94 3.50
CA LEU A 56 7.83 15.03 4.61
C LEU A 56 8.10 15.79 5.92
N PRO A 57 7.80 15.20 7.09
CA PRO A 57 8.16 15.83 8.35
C PRO A 57 9.69 15.97 8.48
N PRO A 58 10.19 17.09 9.02
CA PRO A 58 11.62 17.33 9.13
C PRO A 58 12.27 16.32 10.08
N THR A 59 13.48 15.91 9.77
CA THR A 59 14.26 14.96 10.55
C THR A 59 15.67 15.50 10.84
N SER A 60 16.39 14.85 11.75
CA SER A 60 17.81 15.08 11.99
C SER A 60 18.48 13.77 12.43
N TYR A 61 19.81 13.71 12.33
CA TYR A 61 20.57 12.56 12.83
C TYR A 61 20.25 12.26 14.30
N LEU A 62 20.12 13.30 15.12
CA LEU A 62 19.77 13.18 16.54
C LEU A 62 18.35 12.61 16.73
N TYR A 63 17.39 13.05 15.92
CA TYR A 63 16.00 12.56 16.01
C TYR A 63 15.90 11.09 15.61
N ASN A 64 16.63 10.66 14.58
CA ASN A 64 16.69 9.25 14.21
C ASN A 64 17.28 8.39 15.33
N LYS A 65 18.40 8.83 15.95
CA LYS A 65 18.99 8.12 17.10
C LYS A 65 18.06 8.07 18.30
N LEU A 66 17.39 9.17 18.63
CA LEU A 66 16.40 9.22 19.70
C LEU A 66 15.21 8.31 19.41
N GLY A 67 14.72 8.29 18.17
CA GLY A 67 13.64 7.41 17.72
C GLY A 67 13.97 5.93 17.90
N ILE A 68 15.19 5.52 17.53
CA ILE A 68 15.68 4.15 17.71
C ILE A 68 15.80 3.81 19.21
N LEU A 69 16.27 4.74 20.03
CA LEU A 69 16.33 4.55 21.48
C LEU A 69 14.92 4.33 22.06
N LEU A 70 13.99 5.22 21.74
CA LEU A 70 12.59 5.14 22.17
C LEU A 70 11.93 3.83 21.73
N TYR A 71 12.24 3.36 20.52
CA TYR A 71 11.81 2.04 20.07
C TYR A 71 12.33 0.91 20.95
N ARG A 72 13.63 0.88 21.22
CA ARG A 72 14.26 -0.18 22.02
C ARG A 72 13.68 -0.21 23.42
N VAL A 73 13.50 0.96 24.03
CA VAL A 73 12.81 1.10 25.32
C VAL A 73 11.38 0.57 25.23
N ASN A 74 10.63 0.95 24.19
CA ASN A 74 9.25 0.49 24.03
C ASN A 74 9.14 -1.03 23.83
N ARG A 75 10.03 -1.62 23.04
CA ARG A 75 10.11 -3.07 22.82
C ARG A 75 10.47 -3.81 24.11
N PHE A 76 11.40 -3.26 24.89
CA PHE A 76 11.74 -3.80 26.20
C PHE A 76 10.53 -3.76 27.15
N LEU A 77 9.85 -2.62 27.26
CA LEU A 77 8.66 -2.48 28.11
C LEU A 77 7.55 -3.47 27.70
N TYR A 78 7.26 -3.54 26.41
CA TYR A 78 6.26 -4.47 25.86
C TYR A 78 6.56 -5.93 26.21
N ASN A 79 7.80 -6.37 25.98
CA ASN A 79 8.22 -7.76 26.23
C ASN A 79 8.14 -8.16 27.71
N HIS A 80 8.11 -7.18 28.63
CA HIS A 80 8.01 -7.42 30.07
C HIS A 80 6.61 -7.08 30.62
N GLY A 81 5.62 -6.90 29.75
CA GLY A 81 4.23 -6.64 30.15
C GLY A 81 3.98 -5.25 30.74
N TYR A 82 4.92 -4.31 30.61
CA TYR A 82 4.72 -2.94 31.06
C TYR A 82 3.83 -2.15 30.09
N ARG A 83 3.07 -1.20 30.63
CA ARG A 83 2.27 -0.26 29.84
C ARG A 83 3.17 0.53 28.89
N LEU A 84 2.77 0.62 27.63
CA LEU A 84 3.45 1.48 26.64
C LEU A 84 3.15 2.94 26.97
N LEU A 85 4.12 3.61 27.60
CA LEU A 85 3.95 5.00 28.06
C LEU A 85 3.91 5.99 26.88
N PHE A 86 4.60 5.66 25.79
CA PHE A 86 4.99 6.64 24.78
C PHE A 86 4.62 6.27 23.35
N CYS A 87 4.49 4.97 23.06
CA CYS A 87 4.30 4.44 21.70
C CYS A 87 2.87 3.97 21.49
N ASN A 88 2.25 4.48 20.43
CA ASN A 88 1.00 3.94 19.93
C ASN A 88 1.31 2.73 19.01
N ARG A 89 1.33 1.50 19.55
CA ARG A 89 1.49 0.27 18.73
C ARG A 89 0.32 -0.72 18.87
N VAL A 90 -0.55 -0.52 19.85
CA VAL A 90 -1.68 -1.41 20.14
C VAL A 90 -2.96 -0.58 20.13
N TYR A 91 -3.94 -1.06 19.40
CA TYR A 91 -5.29 -0.49 19.35
C TYR A 91 -5.90 -0.43 20.76
N PRO A 92 -6.67 0.62 21.13
CA PRO A 92 -7.06 1.76 20.31
C PRO A 92 -5.94 2.77 20.13
N GLN A 93 -5.84 3.27 18.91
CA GLN A 93 -4.84 4.25 18.53
C GLN A 93 -5.07 5.57 19.27
N SER A 94 -4.09 6.01 20.06
CA SER A 94 -4.16 7.30 20.73
C SER A 94 -3.28 8.33 20.01
N MET A 95 -3.94 9.35 19.46
CA MET A 95 -3.30 10.53 18.89
C MET A 95 -2.53 11.36 19.94
N LYS A 96 -2.78 11.13 21.24
CA LYS A 96 -2.16 11.89 22.34
C LYS A 96 -0.71 11.50 22.61
N HIS A 97 -0.29 10.30 22.23
CA HIS A 97 1.08 9.85 22.46
C HIS A 97 2.10 10.70 21.69
N PHE A 98 3.28 10.91 22.29
CA PHE A 98 4.33 11.68 21.63
C PHE A 98 5.10 10.86 20.59
N PHE A 99 5.15 9.53 20.70
CA PHE A 99 5.85 8.67 19.75
C PHE A 99 4.82 7.85 18.96
N GLN A 100 4.67 8.21 17.69
CA GLN A 100 3.68 7.64 16.78
C GLN A 100 4.38 6.59 15.90
N TRP A 101 4.00 5.32 16.04
CA TRP A 101 4.49 4.23 15.20
C TRP A 101 3.44 3.13 15.00
N GLY A 102 2.82 3.13 13.82
CA GLY A 102 1.94 2.07 13.36
C GLY A 102 1.85 2.06 11.84
N ASP A 103 0.93 1.25 11.33
CA ASP A 103 0.65 1.19 9.89
C ASP A 103 -0.50 2.13 9.50
N TRP A 104 -1.43 2.41 10.42
CA TRP A 104 -2.59 3.32 10.23
C TRP A 104 -3.37 3.08 8.93
N GLN A 105 -3.61 1.81 8.61
CA GLN A 105 -4.33 1.35 7.42
C GLN A 105 -5.85 1.54 7.57
N ASP A 106 -6.29 2.76 7.90
CA ASP A 106 -7.69 3.09 8.21
C ASP A 106 -8.26 4.05 7.16
N TYR A 107 -9.27 3.61 6.43
CA TYR A 107 -9.89 4.40 5.38
C TYR A 107 -10.63 5.64 5.92
N SER A 108 -11.11 5.60 7.17
CA SER A 108 -11.77 6.75 7.79
C SER A 108 -10.81 7.95 7.92
N ILE A 109 -9.51 7.69 8.08
CA ILE A 109 -8.45 8.70 8.07
C ILE A 109 -8.21 9.22 6.66
N ILE A 110 -8.16 8.32 5.66
CA ILE A 110 -7.98 8.69 4.25
C ILE A 110 -9.08 9.63 3.77
N LYS A 111 -10.34 9.35 4.13
CA LYS A 111 -11.50 10.23 3.81
C LYS A 111 -11.41 11.64 4.39
N GLN A 112 -10.59 11.85 5.42
CA GLN A 112 -10.48 13.13 6.12
C GLN A 112 -9.34 14.01 5.59
N ILE A 113 -8.56 13.53 4.61
CA ILE A 113 -7.46 14.25 4.00
C ILE A 113 -7.65 14.37 2.48
N ASN A 114 -6.97 15.34 1.87
CA ASN A 114 -6.84 15.36 0.42
C ASN A 114 -5.78 14.34 0.02
N ILE A 115 -6.14 13.45 -0.90
CA ILE A 115 -5.18 12.51 -1.50
C ILE A 115 -4.13 13.33 -2.25
N PHE A 116 -2.87 13.05 -1.96
CA PHE A 116 -1.71 13.71 -2.58
C PHE A 116 -1.59 13.31 -4.05
N GLU A 117 -0.95 14.17 -4.85
CA GLU A 117 -0.82 13.98 -6.29
C GLU A 117 0.55 13.45 -6.65
N PHE A 118 0.63 12.74 -7.77
CA PHE A 118 1.92 12.40 -8.38
C PHE A 118 2.64 13.69 -8.75
N ARG A 119 3.99 13.68 -8.70
CA ARG A 119 4.77 14.80 -9.25
C ARG A 119 4.46 14.98 -10.74
N SER A 120 4.47 16.24 -11.19
CA SER A 120 4.22 16.59 -12.60
C SER A 120 5.27 16.01 -13.55
N GLU A 121 6.52 15.90 -13.09
CA GLU A 121 7.64 15.37 -13.86
C GLU A 121 8.10 14.05 -13.24
N LEU A 122 7.74 12.95 -13.90
CA LEU A 122 8.16 11.60 -13.50
C LEU A 122 9.07 10.99 -14.59
N PRO A 123 10.18 10.34 -14.21
CA PRO A 123 11.05 9.65 -15.16
C PRO A 123 10.45 8.29 -15.55
N ILE A 124 9.25 8.30 -16.15
CA ILE A 124 8.44 7.10 -16.42
C ILE A 124 9.13 6.09 -17.34
N GLY A 125 9.90 6.56 -18.33
CA GLY A 125 10.57 5.72 -19.31
C GLY A 125 9.65 5.27 -20.45
N LYS A 126 10.26 4.83 -21.55
CA LYS A 126 9.56 4.54 -22.81
C LYS A 126 8.55 3.37 -22.67
N GLU A 127 8.96 2.28 -22.04
CA GLU A 127 8.13 1.07 -21.88
C GLU A 127 6.86 1.36 -21.08
N ASN A 128 6.97 1.98 -19.90
CA ASN A 128 5.81 2.38 -19.10
C ASN A 128 4.89 3.36 -19.84
N MET A 129 5.44 4.27 -20.66
CA MET A 129 4.61 5.17 -21.49
C MET A 129 3.84 4.41 -22.56
N GLU A 130 4.40 3.37 -23.15
CA GLU A 130 3.71 2.51 -24.11
C GLU A 130 2.59 1.71 -23.42
N PHE A 131 2.84 1.19 -22.23
CA PHE A 131 1.79 0.53 -21.43
C PHE A 131 0.66 1.50 -21.07
N LEU A 132 0.98 2.71 -20.61
CA LEU A 132 -0.02 3.72 -20.27
C LEU A 132 -0.93 4.05 -21.47
N LYS A 133 -0.35 4.32 -22.65
CA LYS A 133 -1.10 4.56 -23.89
C LYS A 133 -1.99 3.38 -24.28
N LYS A 134 -1.50 2.15 -24.10
CA LYS A 134 -2.32 0.95 -24.33
C LYS A 134 -3.47 0.88 -23.33
N MET A 135 -3.22 1.15 -22.06
CA MET A 135 -4.24 1.12 -21.00
C MET A 135 -5.35 2.16 -21.22
N GLU A 136 -5.02 3.31 -21.81
CA GLU A 136 -5.99 4.36 -22.20
C GLU A 136 -6.89 3.93 -23.37
N THR A 137 -6.32 3.22 -24.35
CA THR A 137 -7.00 2.85 -25.61
C THR A 137 -7.83 1.57 -25.54
N CYS A 138 -7.69 0.76 -24.47
CA CYS A 138 -8.48 -0.47 -24.27
C CYS A 138 -9.28 -0.44 -22.97
N ASN A 139 -10.12 -1.45 -22.73
CA ASN A 139 -10.80 -1.64 -21.45
C ASN A 139 -9.84 -2.29 -20.44
N SER A 140 -8.90 -1.47 -19.96
CA SER A 140 -7.79 -1.91 -19.12
C SER A 140 -8.22 -2.33 -17.71
N ILE A 141 -7.71 -3.49 -17.28
CA ILE A 141 -7.93 -4.05 -15.95
C ILE A 141 -6.58 -4.33 -15.31
N SER A 142 -6.23 -3.58 -14.27
CA SER A 142 -5.02 -3.92 -13.50
C SER A 142 -5.30 -5.10 -12.58
N VAL A 143 -4.45 -6.12 -12.60
CA VAL A 143 -4.52 -7.27 -11.69
C VAL A 143 -3.24 -7.32 -10.88
N HIS A 144 -3.32 -6.99 -9.59
CA HIS A 144 -2.18 -7.10 -8.69
C HIS A 144 -2.17 -8.47 -8.02
N ILE A 145 -1.06 -9.19 -8.11
CA ILE A 145 -0.83 -10.46 -7.45
C ILE A 145 0.36 -10.33 -6.51
N ARG A 146 0.13 -10.50 -5.21
CA ARG A 146 1.18 -10.45 -4.18
C ARG A 146 1.39 -11.83 -3.59
N ARG A 147 2.58 -12.40 -3.76
CA ARG A 147 2.95 -13.74 -3.30
C ARG A 147 4.28 -13.80 -2.57
N GLY A 148 5.28 -13.05 -3.02
CA GLY A 148 6.68 -13.20 -2.64
C GLY A 148 6.92 -13.38 -1.14
N ASP A 149 6.85 -12.31 -0.36
CA ASP A 149 7.03 -12.39 1.10
C ASP A 149 5.82 -13.04 1.81
N TYR A 150 4.62 -12.98 1.23
CA TYR A 150 3.40 -13.50 1.83
C TYR A 150 3.40 -15.03 1.97
N LEU A 151 4.19 -15.75 1.17
CA LEU A 151 4.31 -17.20 1.22
C LEU A 151 5.47 -17.69 2.13
N LYS A 152 6.21 -16.78 2.76
CA LYS A 152 7.27 -17.17 3.73
C LYS A 152 6.65 -17.73 5.01
N THR A 153 7.34 -18.67 5.65
CA THR A 153 6.83 -19.42 6.82
C THR A 153 6.42 -18.53 8.00
N ASP A 154 7.10 -17.41 8.19
CA ASP A 154 6.83 -16.42 9.22
C ASP A 154 5.65 -15.48 8.91
N LEU A 155 5.18 -15.44 7.66
CA LEU A 155 4.12 -14.52 7.21
C LEU A 155 2.88 -15.22 6.63
N ILE A 156 3.01 -16.48 6.21
CA ILE A 156 1.93 -17.24 5.56
C ILE A 156 0.69 -17.40 6.43
N HIS A 157 0.86 -17.52 7.76
CA HIS A 157 -0.25 -17.59 8.69
C HIS A 157 -1.02 -16.27 8.81
N ILE A 158 -0.40 -15.14 8.46
CA ILE A 158 -1.01 -13.80 8.49
C ILE A 158 -1.66 -13.46 7.15
N TYR A 159 -0.95 -13.69 6.04
CA TYR A 159 -1.36 -13.19 4.72
C TYR A 159 -1.73 -14.28 3.70
N GLY A 160 -1.38 -15.54 3.97
CA GLY A 160 -1.61 -16.66 3.06
C GLY A 160 -3.09 -17.08 3.00
N GLY A 161 -3.49 -17.75 1.92
CA GLY A 161 -4.84 -18.30 1.77
C GLY A 161 -5.95 -17.27 1.56
N ILE A 162 -5.62 -16.00 1.33
CA ILE A 162 -6.59 -14.92 1.11
C ILE A 162 -6.82 -14.73 -0.40
N CYS A 163 -5.90 -14.05 -1.10
CA CYS A 163 -5.95 -13.91 -2.55
C CYS A 163 -5.42 -15.18 -3.24
N THR A 164 -6.19 -16.25 -3.20
CA THR A 164 -5.88 -17.52 -3.87
C THR A 164 -6.16 -17.46 -5.38
N SER A 165 -5.77 -18.48 -6.15
CA SER A 165 -6.20 -18.62 -7.55
C SER A 165 -7.72 -18.52 -7.68
N LYS A 166 -8.48 -19.15 -6.77
CA LYS A 166 -9.95 -19.06 -6.75
C LYS A 166 -10.44 -17.62 -6.69
N TYR A 167 -9.87 -16.79 -5.81
CA TYR A 167 -10.21 -15.37 -5.70
C TYR A 167 -9.99 -14.63 -7.02
N TYR A 168 -8.81 -14.78 -7.63
CA TYR A 168 -8.51 -14.10 -8.89
C TYR A 168 -9.37 -14.61 -10.04
N ARG A 169 -9.63 -15.91 -10.13
CA ARG A 169 -10.50 -16.51 -11.15
C ARG A 169 -11.94 -16.00 -11.03
N GLU A 170 -12.46 -15.85 -9.82
CA GLU A 170 -13.78 -15.28 -9.58
C GLU A 170 -13.82 -13.79 -9.98
N ALA A 171 -12.80 -13.01 -9.60
CA ALA A 171 -12.68 -11.60 -9.97
C ALA A 171 -12.56 -11.39 -11.49
N ILE A 172 -11.75 -12.21 -12.17
CA ILE A 172 -11.56 -12.17 -13.62
C ILE A 172 -12.87 -12.52 -14.33
N LYS A 173 -13.55 -13.59 -13.90
CA LYS A 173 -14.84 -13.98 -14.47
C LYS A 173 -15.88 -12.86 -14.33
N PHE A 174 -15.94 -12.20 -13.17
CA PHE A 174 -16.81 -11.04 -12.97
C PHE A 174 -16.48 -9.92 -13.97
N MET A 175 -15.19 -9.58 -14.12
CA MET A 175 -14.77 -8.56 -15.09
C MET A 175 -15.11 -8.92 -16.53
N GLU A 176 -14.98 -10.19 -16.92
CA GLU A 176 -15.36 -10.68 -18.27
C GLU A 176 -16.87 -10.58 -18.54
N GLN A 177 -17.69 -10.53 -17.49
CA GLN A 177 -19.15 -10.35 -17.60
C GLN A 177 -19.55 -8.87 -17.66
N GLU A 178 -18.86 -8.02 -16.91
CA GLU A 178 -19.22 -6.59 -16.75
C GLU A 178 -18.49 -5.65 -17.71
N VAL A 179 -17.35 -6.06 -18.25
CA VAL A 179 -16.49 -5.23 -19.10
C VAL A 179 -16.39 -5.85 -20.49
N GLU A 180 -16.83 -5.11 -21.50
CA GLU A 180 -16.68 -5.50 -22.90
C GLU A 180 -15.19 -5.56 -23.29
N GLU A 181 -14.76 -6.63 -23.97
CA GLU A 181 -13.38 -6.83 -24.43
C GLU A 181 -12.31 -6.46 -23.38
N PRO A 182 -12.31 -7.10 -22.19
CA PRO A 182 -11.40 -6.74 -21.12
C PRO A 182 -9.96 -7.05 -21.52
N PHE A 183 -9.03 -6.16 -21.15
CA PHE A 183 -7.60 -6.36 -21.34
C PHE A 183 -6.87 -6.30 -20.00
N PHE A 184 -6.28 -7.41 -19.59
CA PHE A 184 -5.69 -7.58 -18.26
C PHE A 184 -4.20 -7.20 -18.25
N PHE A 185 -3.83 -6.32 -17.33
CA PHE A 185 -2.44 -5.94 -17.06
C PHE A 185 -2.05 -6.50 -15.69
N PHE A 186 -1.22 -7.54 -15.67
CA PHE A 186 -0.79 -8.21 -14.46
C PHE A 186 0.46 -7.57 -13.88
N PHE A 187 0.40 -7.28 -12.59
CA PHE A 187 1.51 -6.76 -11.78
C PHE A 187 1.78 -7.77 -10.67
N SER A 188 3.00 -8.29 -10.57
CA SER A 188 3.31 -9.35 -9.61
C SER A 188 4.77 -9.34 -9.19
N ASP A 189 5.00 -9.70 -7.92
CA ASP A 189 6.32 -10.07 -7.41
C ASP A 189 6.72 -11.52 -7.73
N ASP A 190 5.81 -12.27 -8.37
CA ASP A 190 5.99 -13.64 -8.84
C ASP A 190 5.37 -13.76 -10.26
N CYS A 191 6.12 -13.34 -11.29
CA CYS A 191 5.64 -13.33 -12.68
C CYS A 191 5.47 -14.75 -13.25
N LEU A 192 6.32 -15.69 -12.85
CA LEU A 192 6.26 -17.08 -13.31
C LEU A 192 4.96 -17.75 -12.86
N TYR A 193 4.50 -17.47 -11.63
CA TYR A 193 3.18 -17.90 -11.19
C TYR A 193 2.07 -17.35 -12.08
N VAL A 194 2.14 -16.08 -12.50
CA VAL A 194 1.12 -15.50 -13.39
C VAL A 194 1.11 -16.18 -14.76
N GLU A 195 2.29 -16.41 -15.33
CA GLU A 195 2.45 -17.07 -16.64
C GLU A 195 1.86 -18.47 -16.64
N THR A 196 2.01 -19.20 -15.54
CA THR A 196 1.56 -20.59 -15.41
C THR A 196 0.09 -20.68 -14.99
N GLU A 197 -0.30 -20.02 -13.91
CA GLU A 197 -1.65 -20.10 -13.33
C GLU A 197 -2.71 -19.51 -14.26
N PHE A 198 -2.40 -18.43 -14.97
CA PHE A 198 -3.35 -17.69 -15.81
C PHE A 198 -3.01 -17.79 -17.29
N ALA A 199 -2.33 -18.86 -17.71
CA ALA A 199 -1.89 -19.08 -19.10
C ALA A 199 -3.03 -18.97 -20.12
N ASP A 200 -4.23 -19.43 -19.75
CA ASP A 200 -5.45 -19.46 -20.55
C ASP A 200 -6.06 -18.09 -20.86
N ILE A 201 -5.74 -17.05 -20.08
CA ILE A 201 -6.20 -15.67 -20.35
C ILE A 201 -5.48 -15.14 -21.59
N ARG A 202 -6.23 -14.88 -22.67
CA ARG A 202 -5.67 -14.44 -23.96
C ARG A 202 -5.31 -12.96 -23.98
N ASN A 203 -6.24 -12.09 -23.56
CA ASN A 203 -6.06 -10.63 -23.59
C ASN A 203 -5.31 -10.15 -22.35
N LYS A 204 -4.02 -10.50 -22.25
CA LYS A 204 -3.19 -10.07 -21.11
C LYS A 204 -1.81 -9.55 -21.49
N ILE A 205 -1.26 -8.72 -20.63
CA ILE A 205 0.16 -8.36 -20.54
C ILE A 205 0.62 -8.58 -19.10
N ILE A 206 1.82 -9.12 -18.92
CA ILE A 206 2.49 -9.23 -17.62
C ILE A 206 3.57 -8.16 -17.56
N ILE A 207 3.46 -7.25 -16.61
CA ILE A 207 4.43 -6.16 -16.39
C ILE A 207 5.46 -6.64 -15.39
N SER A 208 6.69 -6.80 -15.86
CA SER A 208 7.79 -7.40 -15.08
C SER A 208 9.09 -6.60 -15.11
N HIS A 209 9.13 -5.48 -15.84
CA HIS A 209 10.34 -4.68 -16.06
C HIS A 209 10.61 -3.66 -14.93
N ASN A 210 9.57 -3.27 -14.17
CA ASN A 210 9.72 -2.38 -13.03
C ASN A 210 10.27 -3.14 -11.81
N ARG A 211 11.50 -2.82 -11.41
CA ARG A 211 12.20 -3.46 -10.28
C ARG A 211 12.77 -2.39 -9.33
N ASP A 212 13.04 -2.80 -8.10
CA ASP A 212 13.64 -1.96 -7.06
C ASP A 212 12.92 -0.61 -6.90
N ASP A 213 13.63 0.50 -7.07
CA ASP A 213 13.08 1.85 -6.96
C ASP A 213 12.11 2.20 -8.10
N ARG A 214 12.10 1.45 -9.19
CA ARG A 214 11.11 1.61 -10.27
C ARG A 214 9.80 0.90 -10.01
N SER A 215 9.70 0.09 -8.95
CA SER A 215 8.43 -0.56 -8.57
C SER A 215 7.28 0.43 -8.36
N PHE A 216 7.57 1.69 -8.00
CA PHE A 216 6.60 2.78 -8.02
C PHE A 216 5.78 2.86 -9.32
N PHE A 217 6.40 2.61 -10.49
CA PHE A 217 5.69 2.68 -11.77
C PHE A 217 4.64 1.59 -11.95
N ASP A 218 4.71 0.47 -11.24
CA ASP A 218 3.60 -0.48 -11.18
C ASP A 218 2.38 0.15 -10.49
N MET A 219 2.58 0.82 -9.34
CA MET A 219 1.51 1.57 -8.67
C MET A 219 0.95 2.67 -9.57
N TYR A 220 1.83 3.40 -10.25
CA TYR A 220 1.45 4.46 -11.18
C TYR A 220 0.58 3.92 -12.32
N LEU A 221 1.00 2.85 -12.99
CA LEU A 221 0.22 2.24 -14.07
C LEU A 221 -1.11 1.69 -13.57
N MET A 222 -1.12 0.97 -12.45
CA MET A 222 -2.36 0.48 -11.83
C MET A 222 -3.34 1.62 -11.52
N ALA A 223 -2.85 2.77 -11.04
CA ALA A 223 -3.67 3.95 -10.76
C ALA A 223 -4.28 4.62 -12.01
N HIS A 224 -3.87 4.22 -13.21
CA HIS A 224 -4.41 4.69 -14.50
C HIS A 224 -5.26 3.62 -15.22
N ALA A 225 -5.48 2.44 -14.63
CA ALA A 225 -6.35 1.44 -15.22
C ALA A 225 -7.84 1.86 -15.16
N LYS A 226 -8.64 1.43 -16.13
CA LYS A 226 -10.09 1.70 -16.14
C LYS A 226 -10.86 0.85 -15.12
N ASN A 227 -10.33 -0.32 -14.76
CA ASN A 227 -10.85 -1.21 -13.72
C ASN A 227 -9.68 -1.87 -12.98
N MET A 228 -9.93 -2.39 -11.77
CA MET A 228 -8.87 -2.92 -10.91
C MET A 228 -9.30 -4.18 -10.16
N ILE A 229 -8.39 -5.16 -10.05
CA ILE A 229 -8.46 -6.32 -9.16
C ILE A 229 -7.27 -6.23 -8.21
N LEU A 230 -7.55 -6.06 -6.92
CA LEU A 230 -6.53 -5.82 -5.90
C LEU A 230 -6.08 -7.12 -5.24
N ALA A 231 -4.84 -7.15 -4.75
CA ALA A 231 -4.40 -8.11 -3.75
C ALA A 231 -4.72 -7.60 -2.34
N ASN A 232 -4.58 -8.46 -1.32
CA ASN A 232 -4.54 -8.07 0.10
C ASN A 232 -3.24 -7.33 0.48
N SER A 233 -2.84 -6.34 -0.33
CA SER A 233 -1.59 -5.59 -0.23
C SER A 233 -1.85 -4.08 -0.19
N THR A 234 -1.20 -3.38 0.74
CA THR A 234 -1.30 -1.92 0.85
C THR A 234 -0.85 -1.21 -0.43
N PHE A 235 0.00 -1.85 -1.23
CA PHE A 235 0.45 -1.36 -2.53
C PHE A 235 -0.70 -1.25 -3.54
N SER A 236 -1.49 -2.32 -3.73
CA SER A 236 -2.69 -2.24 -4.60
C SER A 236 -3.79 -1.36 -4.00
N CYS A 237 -3.92 -1.33 -2.67
CA CYS A 237 -4.88 -0.44 -2.02
C CYS A 237 -4.61 1.03 -2.36
N TRP A 238 -3.35 1.46 -2.29
CA TRP A 238 -2.97 2.83 -2.63
C TRP A 238 -3.11 3.15 -4.10
N ALA A 239 -2.78 2.21 -5.00
CA ALA A 239 -3.05 2.39 -6.43
C ALA A 239 -4.54 2.68 -6.68
N ALA A 240 -5.44 1.98 -5.97
CA ALA A 240 -6.87 2.20 -6.06
C ALA A 240 -7.33 3.53 -5.46
N TYR A 241 -6.76 3.98 -4.34
CA TYR A 241 -7.05 5.32 -3.80
C TYR A 241 -6.55 6.47 -4.70
N LEU A 242 -5.45 6.24 -5.42
CA LEU A 242 -4.91 7.22 -6.37
C LEU A 242 -5.69 7.27 -7.69
N ASN A 243 -6.41 6.20 -8.02
CA ASN A 243 -7.21 6.12 -9.23
C ASN A 243 -8.52 6.89 -9.09
N ARG A 244 -8.68 7.99 -9.84
CA ARG A 244 -9.88 8.85 -9.82
C ARG A 244 -10.95 8.42 -10.83
N THR A 245 -10.65 7.47 -11.71
CA THR A 245 -11.47 7.16 -12.90
C THR A 245 -11.90 5.71 -13.01
N ALA A 246 -11.39 4.82 -12.15
CA ALA A 246 -11.73 3.40 -12.15
C ALA A 246 -13.24 3.21 -11.96
N LYS A 247 -13.85 2.41 -12.84
CA LYS A 247 -15.29 2.11 -12.78
C LYS A 247 -15.59 0.97 -11.82
N ILE A 248 -14.80 -0.10 -11.91
CA ILE A 248 -14.95 -1.30 -11.08
C ILE A 248 -13.64 -1.57 -10.35
N ILE A 249 -13.73 -1.71 -9.03
CA ILE A 249 -12.61 -2.12 -8.17
C ILE A 249 -13.04 -3.35 -7.37
N ILE A 250 -12.33 -4.45 -7.54
CA ILE A 250 -12.54 -5.71 -6.83
C ILE A 250 -11.43 -5.92 -5.80
N THR A 251 -11.79 -6.35 -4.60
CA THR A 251 -10.88 -6.58 -3.47
C THR A 251 -11.31 -7.82 -2.69
N PRO A 252 -10.41 -8.53 -1.97
CA PRO A 252 -10.86 -9.54 -1.01
C PRO A 252 -11.58 -8.86 0.17
N ASP A 253 -12.57 -9.54 0.75
CA ASP A 253 -13.26 -9.08 1.95
C ASP A 253 -12.42 -9.22 3.23
N ARG A 254 -11.40 -10.08 3.22
CA ARG A 254 -10.40 -10.26 4.28
C ARG A 254 -9.01 -9.88 3.79
N TRP A 255 -8.21 -9.22 4.63
CA TRP A 255 -6.84 -8.78 4.27
C TRP A 255 -5.73 -9.45 5.08
N VAL A 256 -6.05 -9.91 6.29
CA VAL A 256 -5.17 -10.67 7.18
C VAL A 256 -5.97 -11.73 7.93
N ASN A 257 -5.35 -12.84 8.32
CA ASN A 257 -5.97 -13.95 9.06
C ASN A 257 -5.84 -13.82 10.58
N THR A 258 -5.68 -12.60 11.08
CA THR A 258 -5.51 -12.31 12.51
C THR A 258 -6.62 -11.39 12.98
N ASP A 259 -7.00 -11.48 14.27
CA ASP A 259 -8.04 -10.63 14.87
C ASP A 259 -7.76 -9.13 14.76
N PHE A 260 -6.50 -8.75 14.50
CA PHE A 260 -6.11 -7.42 14.08
C PHE A 260 -6.40 -7.22 12.58
N SER A 261 -7.67 -7.16 12.20
CA SER A 261 -8.09 -6.69 10.88
C SER A 261 -7.53 -5.28 10.64
N LYS A 262 -6.43 -5.15 9.88
CA LYS A 262 -5.71 -3.88 9.74
C LYS A 262 -6.36 -2.89 8.78
N LEU A 263 -7.07 -3.35 7.74
CA LEU A 263 -7.81 -2.46 6.85
C LEU A 263 -9.23 -2.27 7.35
N GLU A 264 -9.40 -1.30 8.26
CA GLU A 264 -10.73 -0.88 8.70
C GLU A 264 -11.40 -0.02 7.62
N ALA A 265 -12.61 -0.43 7.23
CA ALA A 265 -13.56 0.32 6.43
C ALA A 265 -13.14 0.66 4.98
N LEU A 266 -12.70 -0.30 4.16
CA LEU A 266 -12.57 -0.07 2.70
C LEU A 266 -13.83 0.59 2.09
N PRO A 267 -13.67 1.41 1.03
CA PRO A 267 -14.80 2.04 0.35
C PRO A 267 -15.94 1.05 0.08
N ASN A 268 -17.18 1.45 0.38
CA ASN A 268 -18.34 0.55 0.24
C ASN A 268 -18.65 0.29 -1.24
N GLU A 269 -18.31 1.24 -2.10
CA GLU A 269 -18.35 1.16 -3.56
C GLU A 269 -17.40 0.11 -4.16
N TRP A 270 -16.43 -0.42 -3.41
CA TRP A 270 -15.58 -1.50 -3.91
C TRP A 270 -16.26 -2.86 -3.74
N ILE A 271 -16.19 -3.68 -4.80
CA ILE A 271 -16.76 -5.02 -4.82
C ILE A 271 -15.85 -5.96 -4.02
N LYS A 272 -16.42 -6.62 -3.01
CA LYS A 272 -15.69 -7.49 -2.09
C LYS A 272 -16.00 -8.95 -2.42
N ILE A 273 -14.98 -9.72 -2.81
CA ILE A 273 -15.09 -11.18 -2.98
C ILE A 273 -14.73 -11.86 -1.67
N ARG A 274 -15.55 -12.84 -1.29
CA ARG A 274 -15.39 -13.57 -0.03
C ARG A 274 -14.26 -14.60 -0.11
N VAL A 275 -13.34 -14.57 0.85
CA VAL A 275 -12.15 -15.46 0.90
C VAL A 275 -11.92 -16.14 2.26
#